data_AF-A0A955VKT8-F1
#
_entry.id   AF-A0A955VKT8-F1
#
_cell.length_a   1.000
_cell.length_b   1.000
_cell.length_c   1.000
_cell.angle_alpha   90.00
_cell.angle_beta   90.00
_cell.angle_gamma   90.00
#
_symmetry.space_group_name_H-M   'P 1'
#
loop_
_entity.id
_entity.type
_entity.pdbx_description
1 polymer ?
#
loop_
_entity_poly.entity_id
_entity_poly.type
_entity_poly.pdbx_seq_one_letter_code
_entity_poly.pdbx_strand_id
1 'polypeptide(L)'
;EGCHAEVDLRRTTAPAVFSWLRRHGVSLDEMARTFNCGLGLILVVAPEQTDEALELLGEGALVGAIDEGERGVSVRGLEVFDG
;
A
#
# COMPACT_ATOMS: atom_id res chain seq x y z
N GLU A 1 0.90 24.21 -0.83
CA GLU A 1 0.26 23.52 0.30
C GLU A 1 -0.55 22.35 -0.22
N GLY A 2 -0.36 21.17 0.35
CA GLY A 2 -0.99 19.91 -0.07
C GLY A 2 -0.63 18.79 0.90
N CYS A 3 -1.21 17.61 0.69
CA CYS A 3 -0.90 16.41 1.47
C CYS A 3 -0.33 15.35 0.53
N HIS A 4 0.72 14.66 0.97
CA HIS A 4 1.34 13.55 0.24
C HIS A 4 1.19 12.26 1.05
N ALA A 5 0.70 11.19 0.41
CA ALA A 5 0.60 9.88 1.05
C ALA A 5 1.82 9.03 0.66
N GLU A 6 2.52 8.47 1.64
CA GLU A 6 3.51 7.42 1.42
C GLU A 6 2.92 6.06 1.79
N VAL A 7 2.97 5.09 0.87
CA VAL A 7 2.52 3.71 1.09
C VAL A 7 3.70 2.76 0.88
N ASP A 8 3.95 1.85 1.83
CA ASP A 8 5.03 0.87 1.79
C ASP A 8 4.48 -0.56 1.77
N LEU A 9 4.50 -1.18 0.59
CA LEU A 9 3.95 -2.53 0.39
C LEU A 9 4.75 -3.62 1.13
N ARG A 10 5.99 -3.35 1.57
CA ARG A 10 6.79 -4.28 2.38
C ARG A 10 6.18 -4.52 3.77
N ARG A 11 5.21 -3.69 4.18
CA ARG A 11 4.46 -3.83 5.44
C ARG A 11 3.24 -4.76 5.30
N THR A 12 3.05 -5.34 4.12
CA THR A 12 1.89 -6.18 3.79
C THR A 12 2.36 -7.53 3.28
N THR A 13 1.47 -8.53 3.32
CA THR A 13 1.72 -9.82 2.68
C THR A 13 1.16 -9.79 1.27
N ALA A 14 2.03 -9.72 0.27
CA ALA A 14 1.66 -9.75 -1.14
C ALA A 14 1.01 -11.09 -1.53
N PRO A 15 -0.23 -11.10 -2.06
CA PRO A 15 -0.81 -12.31 -2.63
C PRO A 15 0.00 -12.84 -3.82
N ALA A 16 0.20 -14.16 -3.88
CA ALA A 16 1.05 -14.81 -4.90
C ALA A 16 0.64 -14.56 -6.36
N VAL A 17 -0.61 -14.14 -6.59
CA VAL A 17 -1.10 -13.77 -7.92
C VAL A 17 -0.35 -12.58 -8.51
N PHE A 18 0.13 -11.63 -7.70
CA PHE A 18 0.87 -10.47 -8.20
C PHE A 18 2.26 -10.86 -8.71
N SER A 19 2.95 -11.77 -8.01
CA SER A 19 4.16 -12.41 -8.52
C SER A 19 3.95 -13.18 -9.82
N TRP A 20 2.80 -13.83 -9.96
CA TRP A 20 2.43 -14.47 -11.22
C TRP A 20 2.25 -13.43 -12.34
N LEU A 21 1.53 -12.33 -12.10
CA LEU A 21 1.34 -11.26 -13.08
C LEU A 21 2.67 -10.62 -13.51
N ARG A 22 3.58 -10.37 -12.56
CA ARG A 22 4.94 -9.86 -12.83
C ARG A 22 5.72 -10.77 -13.77
N ARG A 23 5.71 -12.08 -13.50
CA ARG A 23 6.35 -13.07 -14.38
C ARG A 23 5.75 -13.15 -15.79
N HIS A 24 4.52 -12.68 -15.98
CA HIS A 24 3.85 -12.60 -17.29
C HIS A 24 3.99 -11.24 -17.97
N GLY A 25 4.91 -10.38 -17.49
CA GLY A 25 5.33 -9.17 -18.18
C GLY A 25 4.61 -7.89 -17.76
N VAL A 26 3.79 -7.92 -16.70
CA VAL A 26 3.20 -6.68 -16.16
C VAL A 26 4.28 -5.87 -15.45
N SER A 27 4.43 -4.58 -15.76
CA SER A 27 5.44 -3.69 -15.15
C SER A 27 5.08 -3.30 -13.70
N LEU A 28 6.06 -2.81 -12.91
CA LEU A 28 5.79 -2.31 -11.55
C LEU A 28 4.89 -1.07 -11.58
N ASP A 29 5.09 -0.21 -12.57
CA ASP A 29 4.23 0.95 -12.82
C ASP A 29 2.77 0.53 -13.07
N GLU A 30 2.57 -0.51 -13.88
CA GLU A 30 1.23 -1.02 -14.18
C GLU A 30 0.62 -1.74 -12.97
N MET A 31 1.44 -2.45 -12.17
CA MET A 31 0.99 -2.98 -10.87
C MET A 31 0.38 -1.89 -10.00
N ALA A 32 1.12 -0.80 -9.79
CA ALA A 32 0.70 0.28 -8.90
C ALA A 32 -0.52 1.07 -9.42
N ARG A 33 -0.73 1.15 -10.74
CA ARG A 33 -1.81 1.95 -11.33
C ARG A 33 -3.09 1.18 -11.59
N THR A 34 -3.00 -0.13 -11.84
CA THR A 34 -4.14 -0.94 -12.33
C THR A 34 -4.63 -1.95 -11.32
N PHE A 35 -3.77 -2.39 -10.39
CA PHE A 35 -4.10 -3.44 -9.44
C PHE A 35 -4.12 -2.89 -8.02
N ASN A 36 -4.90 -3.56 -7.16
CA ASN A 36 -4.96 -3.20 -5.74
C ASN A 36 -3.69 -3.57 -4.96
N CYS A 37 -2.79 -4.37 -5.55
CA CYS A 37 -1.54 -4.79 -4.92
C CYS A 37 -1.71 -5.49 -3.55
N GLY A 38 -2.88 -6.12 -3.31
CA GLY A 38 -3.23 -6.76 -2.03
C GLY A 38 -3.94 -5.84 -1.03
N LEU A 39 -4.08 -4.55 -1.33
CA LEU A 39 -4.75 -3.56 -0.49
C LEU A 39 -6.16 -3.28 -1.00
N GLY A 40 -7.14 -4.03 -0.49
CA GLY A 40 -8.55 -3.88 -0.89
C GLY A 40 -9.28 -2.69 -0.26
N LEU A 41 -8.78 -2.18 0.86
CA LEU A 41 -9.34 -1.06 1.62
C LEU A 41 -8.19 -0.29 2.28
N ILE A 42 -8.29 1.04 2.29
CA ILE A 42 -7.40 1.93 3.03
C ILE A 42 -8.24 2.80 3.95
N LEU A 43 -7.83 2.88 5.22
CA LEU A 43 -8.39 3.77 6.23
C LEU A 43 -7.33 4.80 6.60
N VAL A 44 -7.76 6.07 6.69
CA VAL A 44 -6.92 7.18 7.15
C VAL A 44 -7.44 7.60 8.51
N VAL A 45 -6.59 7.47 9.53
CA VAL A 45 -6.91 7.78 10.92
C VAL A 45 -5.84 8.69 11.51
N ALA A 46 -6.14 9.36 12.62
CA ALA A 46 -5.11 10.07 13.37
C ALA A 46 -4.07 9.05 13.90
N PRO A 47 -2.79 9.41 14.03
CA PRO A 47 -1.74 8.49 14.49
C PRO A 47 -2.09 7.79 15.80
N GLU A 48 -2.74 8.51 16.73
CA GLU A 48 -3.12 8.03 18.05
C GLU A 48 -4.25 6.98 18.02
N GLN A 49 -4.96 6.85 16.90
CA GLN A 49 -6.07 5.90 16.72
C GLN A 49 -5.65 4.64 15.94
N THR A 50 -4.37 4.54 15.55
CA THR A 50 -3.88 3.44 14.69
C THR A 50 -4.14 2.07 15.33
N ASP A 51 -3.76 1.91 16.60
CA ASP A 51 -3.88 0.62 17.29
C ASP A 51 -5.35 0.22 17.48
N GLU A 52 -6.21 1.15 17.92
CA GLU A 52 -7.65 0.92 18.05
C GLU A 52 -8.29 0.53 16.71
N ALA A 53 -7.92 1.21 15.62
CA ALA A 53 -8.43 0.89 14.29
C ALA A 53 -8.00 -0.51 13.82
N LEU A 54 -6.74 -0.91 14.08
CA LEU A 54 -6.25 -2.24 13.75
C LEU A 54 -6.98 -3.33 14.56
N GLU A 55 -7.21 -3.08 15.85
CA GLU A 55 -7.98 -3.99 16.71
C GLU A 55 -9.42 -4.16 16.22
N LEU A 56 -10.10 -3.07 15.85
CA LEU A 56 -11.48 -3.11 15.34
C LEU A 56 -11.61 -3.81 13.98
N LEU A 57 -10.61 -3.67 13.11
CA LEU A 57 -10.59 -4.34 11.81
C LEU A 57 -10.37 -5.85 11.93
N GLY A 58 -9.66 -6.28 12.98
CA GLY A 58 -9.27 -7.69 13.19
C GLY A 58 -8.19 -8.19 12.22
N GLU A 59 -8.22 -7.74 10.97
CA GLU A 59 -7.21 -8.01 9.94
C GLU A 59 -6.82 -6.70 9.23
N GLY A 60 -5.57 -6.27 9.40
CA GLY A 60 -5.06 -5.04 8.81
C GLY A 60 -3.60 -4.77 9.19
N ALA A 61 -2.98 -3.81 8.53
CA ALA A 61 -1.63 -3.35 8.86
C ALA A 61 -1.53 -1.83 8.66
N LEU A 62 -0.68 -1.19 9.46
CA LEU A 62 -0.24 0.18 9.16
C LEU A 62 0.68 0.14 7.93
N VAL A 63 0.22 0.70 6.82
CA VAL A 63 0.93 0.63 5.53
C VAL A 63 1.62 1.93 5.13
N GLY A 64 1.42 3.02 5.87
CA GLY A 64 1.87 4.32 5.41
C GLY A 64 1.52 5.49 6.33
N ALA A 65 1.81 6.69 5.87
CA ALA A 65 1.48 7.95 6.54
C ALA A 65 1.13 9.03 5.50
N ILE A 66 0.48 10.11 5.96
CA ILE A 66 0.18 11.29 5.16
C ILE A 66 0.82 12.49 5.84
N ASP A 67 1.67 13.19 5.11
CA ASP A 67 2.37 14.38 5.57
C ASP A 67 2.10 15.58 4.65
N GLU A 68 2.52 16.76 5.09
CA GLU A 68 2.44 17.98 4.28
C GLU A 68 3.41 17.90 3.09
N GLY A 69 2.95 18.21 1.88
CA GLY A 69 3.76 18.05 0.68
C GLY A 69 3.03 18.32 -0.64
N GLU A 70 3.67 17.96 -1.76
CA GLU A 70 3.01 17.98 -3.07
C GLU A 70 1.85 16.97 -3.09
N ARG A 71 0.68 17.40 -3.58
CA ARG A 71 -0.49 16.53 -3.67
C ARG A 71 -0.17 15.29 -4.51
N GLY A 72 -0.17 14.12 -3.88
CA GLY A 72 0.13 12.88 -4.57
C GLY A 72 0.23 11.67 -3.66
N VAL A 73 0.57 10.54 -4.26
CA VAL A 73 0.82 9.27 -3.58
C VAL A 73 2.12 8.69 -4.10
N SER A 74 3.01 8.29 -3.19
CA SER A 74 4.22 7.52 -3.50
C SER A 74 4.06 6.11 -2.95
N VAL A 75 4.19 5.12 -3.83
CA VAL A 75 4.16 3.70 -3.46
C VAL A 75 5.58 3.15 -3.50
N ARG A 76 6.05 2.59 -2.38
CA ARG A 76 7.35 1.92 -2.23
C ARG A 76 7.13 0.42 -2.05
N GLY A 77 8.18 -0.36 -2.34
CA GLY A 77 8.13 -1.79 -2.08
C GLY A 77 7.45 -2.61 -3.17
N LEU A 78 7.30 -2.10 -4.40
CA LEU A 78 6.68 -2.85 -5.50
C LEU A 78 7.50 -4.09 -5.90
N GLU A 79 8.80 -4.10 -5.61
CA GLU A 79 9.71 -5.23 -5.82
C GLU A 79 9.33 -6.49 -5.02
N VAL A 80 8.44 -6.39 -4.02
CA VAL A 80 7.88 -7.55 -3.32
C VAL A 80 7.14 -8.51 -4.27
N PHE A 81 6.76 -8.04 -5.47
CA PHE A 81 6.12 -8.87 -6.49
C PHE A 81 7.10 -9.54 -7.45
N ASP A 82 8.41 -9.32 -7.32
CA ASP A 82 9.41 -9.95 -8.20
C ASP A 82 9.82 -11.37 -7.75
N GLY A 83 9.38 -11.81 -6.57
CA GLY A 83 9.60 -13.15 -6.02
C GLY A 83 8.74 -14.25 -6.63
#